data_AF-A0A1I0IXX2-F1
#
_entry.id   AF-A0A1I0IXX2-F1
#
_cell.length_a   1.000
_cell.length_b   1.000
_cell.length_c   1.000
_cell.angle_alpha   90.00
_cell.angle_beta   90.00
_cell.angle_gamma   90.00
#
_symmetry.space_group_name_H-M   'P 1'
#
loop_
_entity.id
_entity.type
_entity.pdbx_description
1 polymer ?
#
loop_
_entity_poly.entity_id
_entity_poly.type
_entity_poly.pdbx_seq_one_letter_code
_entity_poly.pdbx_strand_id
1 'polypeptide(L)'
;MPKINVYLPDDLAEAVKEAGVPVSAVCQRALEQAVRRVTAIRETSLGDLDLEKPTGALTHLTARTRTVLKLAADAARAQGAAEVGTGHLLGAMLTEGTNLALHVLRAMEIGLDQVRRDLDRHVPPATDPAPAEPADADRTDAAPPEPAPADAADAAGAGSRRLSSPAANALELAVTEAIALGHNYVGCEHLLLGLVAEPDGTAGQVLRALGAEPRLTRRAVSAALAGYVHLRANTQQAAASAPAPAPGQAQQLAALLKTELKTELRPIVERLERLEAHTGLRP
;
A
#
# COMPACT_ATOMS: atom_id res chain seq x y z
N MET A 1 11.35 -4.22 41.47
CA MET A 1 10.97 -4.28 40.05
C MET A 1 10.33 -2.94 39.68
N PRO A 2 10.82 -2.23 38.66
CA PRO A 2 10.19 -0.97 38.26
C PRO A 2 8.76 -1.26 37.77
N LYS A 3 7.77 -0.64 38.42
CA LYS A 3 6.37 -0.69 37.99
C LYS A 3 6.24 0.30 36.84
N ILE A 4 6.18 -0.22 35.62
CA ILE A 4 5.89 0.58 34.44
C ILE A 4 4.38 0.79 34.43
N ASN A 5 3.94 2.02 34.74
CA ASN A 5 2.53 2.38 34.63
C ASN A 5 2.20 2.57 33.16
N VAL A 6 1.37 1.66 32.63
CA VAL A 6 0.80 1.76 31.29
C VAL A 6 -0.43 2.65 31.38
N TYR A 7 -0.44 3.77 30.66
CA TYR A 7 -1.59 4.67 30.62
C TYR A 7 -2.61 4.11 29.61
N LEU A 8 -3.78 3.70 30.11
CA LEU A 8 -4.94 3.39 29.27
C LEU A 8 -5.85 4.63 29.22
N PRO A 9 -6.57 4.87 28.11
CA PRO A 9 -7.68 5.81 28.10
C PRO A 9 -8.70 5.46 29.19
N ASP A 10 -9.30 6.46 29.85
CA ASP A 10 -10.11 6.28 31.06
C ASP A 10 -11.24 5.25 30.87
N ASP A 11 -11.93 5.30 29.73
CA ASP A 11 -13.01 4.37 29.38
C ASP A 11 -12.53 2.90 29.31
N LEU A 12 -11.30 2.69 28.82
CA LEU A 12 -10.69 1.38 28.67
C LEU A 12 -10.09 0.89 30.00
N ALA A 13 -9.58 1.81 30.82
CA ALA A 13 -9.07 1.52 32.16
C ALA A 13 -10.20 1.02 33.07
N GLU A 14 -11.36 1.68 33.04
CA GLU A 14 -12.54 1.27 33.81
C GLU A 14 -13.09 -0.07 33.32
N ALA A 15 -13.21 -0.28 32.00
CA ALA A 15 -13.66 -1.57 31.45
C ALA A 15 -12.72 -2.75 31.79
N VAL A 16 -11.40 -2.54 31.79
CA VAL A 16 -10.41 -3.58 32.15
C VAL A 16 -10.46 -3.90 33.66
N LYS A 17 -10.65 -2.87 34.49
CA LYS A 17 -10.77 -2.99 35.93
C LYS A 17 -12.07 -3.70 36.33
N GLU A 18 -13.17 -3.39 35.66
CA GLU A 18 -14.48 -4.02 35.86
C GLU A 18 -14.47 -5.50 35.40
N ALA A 19 -13.74 -5.82 34.34
CA ALA A 19 -13.63 -7.18 33.82
C ALA A 19 -12.64 -8.08 34.59
N GLY A 20 -11.81 -7.53 35.50
CA GLY A 20 -10.87 -8.30 36.33
C GLY A 20 -9.79 -9.06 35.54
N VAL A 21 -9.52 -8.66 34.29
CA VAL A 21 -8.59 -9.38 33.40
C VAL A 21 -7.15 -8.94 33.67
N PRO A 22 -6.25 -9.83 34.14
CA PRO A 22 -4.85 -9.48 34.28
C PRO A 22 -4.23 -9.31 32.88
N VAL A 23 -3.88 -8.08 32.51
CA VAL A 23 -3.16 -7.80 31.26
C VAL A 23 -1.76 -8.41 31.40
N SER A 24 -1.53 -9.55 30.76
CA SER A 24 -0.28 -10.29 30.87
C SER A 24 0.92 -9.43 30.47
N ALA A 25 2.10 -9.70 31.02
CA ALA A 25 3.35 -9.02 30.65
C ALA A 25 3.65 -9.12 29.14
N VAL A 26 3.13 -10.13 28.46
CA VAL A 26 3.20 -10.29 27.00
C VAL A 26 2.32 -9.27 26.30
N CYS A 27 1.07 -9.07 26.75
CA CYS A 27 0.16 -8.07 26.21
C CYS A 27 0.67 -6.64 26.43
N GLN A 28 1.26 -6.36 27.59
CA GLN A 28 1.86 -5.05 27.89
C GLN A 28 3.03 -4.72 26.95
N ARG A 29 3.95 -5.69 26.74
CA ARG A 29 5.06 -5.51 25.79
C ARG A 29 4.59 -5.37 24.35
N ALA A 30 3.58 -6.15 23.95
CA ALA A 30 3.02 -6.06 22.60
C ALA A 30 2.36 -4.70 22.36
N LEU A 31 1.60 -4.20 23.34
CA LEU A 31 0.98 -2.87 23.31
C LEU A 31 2.03 -1.77 23.29
N GLU A 32 3.05 -1.83 24.14
CA GLU A 32 4.15 -0.88 24.16
C GLU A 32 4.89 -0.83 22.82
N GLN A 33 5.18 -1.98 22.21
CA GLN A 33 5.79 -2.05 20.87
C GLN A 33 4.87 -1.52 19.78
N ALA A 34 3.56 -1.73 19.88
CA ALA A 34 2.58 -1.18 18.94
C ALA A 34 2.51 0.36 19.06
N VAL A 35 2.39 0.89 20.27
CA VAL A 35 2.34 2.33 20.54
C VAL A 35 3.64 2.99 20.11
N ARG A 36 4.82 2.47 20.47
CA ARG A 36 6.11 3.01 20.02
C ARG A 36 6.23 3.06 18.49
N ARG A 37 5.70 2.05 17.78
CA ARG A 37 5.66 2.06 16.30
C ARG A 37 4.76 3.19 15.79
N VAL A 38 3.54 3.31 16.31
CA VAL A 38 2.60 4.37 15.92
C VAL A 38 3.14 5.77 16.25
N THR A 39 3.76 5.95 17.41
CA THR A 39 4.36 7.23 17.82
C THR A 39 5.59 7.57 16.99
N ALA A 40 6.49 6.61 16.71
CA ALA A 40 7.65 6.84 15.83
C ALA A 40 7.25 7.18 14.39
N ILE A 41 6.11 6.64 13.93
CA ILE A 41 5.52 6.98 12.63
C ILE A 41 5.05 8.44 12.63
N ARG A 42 4.33 8.87 13.67
CA ARG A 42 3.77 10.23 13.79
C ARG A 42 4.80 11.33 14.09
N GLU A 43 5.87 11.01 14.82
CA GLU A 43 6.91 11.99 15.21
C GLU A 43 7.92 12.24 14.08
N THR A 44 7.99 11.36 13.09
CA THR A 44 8.75 11.62 11.88
C THR A 44 7.84 12.42 10.95
N SER A 45 8.15 13.66 10.62
CA SER A 45 7.51 14.34 9.48
C SER A 45 7.73 13.49 8.23
N LEU A 46 6.77 12.62 7.90
CA LEU A 46 6.88 11.65 6.80
C LEU A 46 6.91 12.32 5.41
N GLY A 47 6.72 13.64 5.36
CA GLY A 47 7.01 14.47 4.18
C GLY A 47 8.48 14.48 3.77
N ASP A 48 9.39 13.94 4.60
CA ASP A 48 10.81 13.74 4.30
C ASP A 48 11.22 12.27 4.10
N LEU A 49 10.25 11.35 3.96
CA LEU A 49 10.56 9.94 3.73
C LEU A 49 11.32 9.73 2.42
N ASP A 50 12.62 9.43 2.52
CA ASP A 50 13.37 8.90 1.40
C ASP A 50 12.94 7.45 1.13
N LEU A 51 12.16 7.26 0.06
CA LEU A 51 11.66 5.95 -0.38
C LEU A 51 12.78 4.95 -0.74
N GLU A 52 14.04 5.41 -0.87
CA GLU A 52 15.20 4.55 -1.05
C GLU A 52 15.86 4.10 0.26
N LYS A 53 15.65 4.82 1.37
CA LYS A 53 16.15 4.49 2.71
C LYS A 53 15.05 4.63 3.78
N PRO A 54 14.01 3.78 3.73
CA PRO A 54 12.94 3.77 4.74
C PRO A 54 13.50 3.58 6.17
N THR A 55 13.48 4.63 6.99
CA THR A 55 13.91 4.57 8.40
C THR A 55 12.76 4.11 9.31
N GLY A 56 13.13 3.52 10.46
CA GLY A 56 12.23 3.22 11.58
C GLY A 56 11.09 2.24 11.26
N ALA A 57 9.95 2.77 10.81
CA ALA A 57 8.68 2.08 10.66
C ALA A 57 8.52 1.30 9.34
N LEU A 58 9.25 1.72 8.30
CA LEU A 58 9.16 1.13 6.96
C LEU A 58 10.19 0.00 6.72
N THR A 59 10.95 -0.37 7.76
CA THR A 59 11.87 -1.52 7.74
C THR A 59 11.16 -2.86 7.51
N HIS A 60 9.86 -2.93 7.79
CA HIS A 60 9.04 -4.13 7.65
C HIS A 60 8.24 -4.22 6.34
N LEU A 61 8.52 -3.35 5.36
CA LEU A 61 7.88 -3.43 4.05
C LEU A 61 8.27 -4.69 3.29
N THR A 62 7.28 -5.37 2.68
CA THR A 62 7.58 -6.49 1.78
C THR A 62 8.38 -6.02 0.56
N ALA A 63 9.10 -6.93 -0.09
CA ALA A 63 9.82 -6.61 -1.34
C ALA A 63 8.89 -6.01 -2.40
N ARG A 64 7.66 -6.54 -2.50
CA ARG A 64 6.65 -6.06 -3.44
C ARG A 64 6.15 -4.66 -3.09
N THR A 65 5.89 -4.37 -1.82
CA THR A 65 5.51 -3.02 -1.38
C THR A 65 6.64 -2.02 -1.69
N ARG A 66 7.90 -2.40 -1.50
CA ARG A 66 9.05 -1.56 -1.89
C ARG A 66 9.09 -1.30 -3.40
N THR A 67 8.81 -2.31 -4.23
CA THR A 67 8.68 -2.12 -5.67
C THR A 67 7.55 -1.14 -6.02
N VAL A 68 6.39 -1.26 -5.37
CA VAL A 68 5.27 -0.33 -5.55
C VAL A 68 5.68 1.11 -5.19
N LEU A 69 6.38 1.32 -4.07
CA LEU A 69 6.84 2.66 -3.69
C LEU A 69 7.81 3.25 -4.72
N LYS A 70 8.73 2.43 -5.26
CA LYS A 70 9.64 2.87 -6.33
C LYS A 70 8.89 3.24 -7.60
N LEU A 71 7.98 2.39 -8.05
CA LEU A 71 7.12 2.65 -9.21
C LEU A 71 6.27 3.91 -9.03
N ALA A 72 5.81 4.19 -7.82
CA ALA A 72 5.05 5.40 -7.51
C ALA A 72 5.91 6.66 -7.61
N ALA A 73 7.16 6.61 -7.11
CA ALA A 73 8.11 7.69 -7.25
C ALA A 73 8.52 7.91 -8.72
N ASP A 74 8.71 6.84 -9.49
CA ASP A 74 9.03 6.95 -10.91
C ASP A 74 7.85 7.54 -11.70
N ALA A 75 6.62 7.14 -11.38
CA ALA A 75 5.41 7.69 -11.99
C ALA A 75 5.22 9.18 -11.67
N ALA A 76 5.39 9.58 -10.40
CA ALA A 76 5.32 10.97 -9.98
C ALA A 76 6.37 11.83 -10.71
N ARG A 77 7.62 11.33 -10.81
CA ARG A 77 8.69 12.01 -11.56
C ARG A 77 8.36 12.13 -13.05
N ALA A 78 7.84 11.06 -13.67
CA ALA A 78 7.45 11.09 -15.08
C ALA A 78 6.32 12.09 -15.37
N GLN A 79 5.46 12.35 -14.37
CA GLN A 79 4.38 13.33 -14.43
C GLN A 79 4.82 14.75 -14.03
N GLY A 80 6.09 14.95 -13.64
CA GLY A 80 6.59 16.23 -13.16
C GLY A 80 6.00 16.64 -11.80
N ALA A 81 5.43 15.69 -11.05
CA ALA A 81 4.84 15.97 -9.75
C ALA A 81 5.92 16.28 -8.71
N ALA A 82 5.68 17.30 -7.89
CA ALA A 82 6.56 17.68 -6.79
C ALA A 82 6.61 16.63 -5.68
N GLU A 83 5.54 15.83 -5.53
CA GLU A 83 5.39 14.83 -4.48
C GLU A 83 4.69 13.56 -4.99
N VAL A 84 4.94 12.44 -4.31
CA VAL A 84 4.23 11.18 -4.53
C VAL A 84 2.88 11.23 -3.82
N GLY A 85 1.82 11.54 -4.58
CA GLY A 85 0.42 11.41 -4.20
C GLY A 85 -0.09 9.97 -4.01
N THR A 86 -1.28 9.83 -3.37
CA THR A 86 -1.97 8.54 -3.20
C THR A 86 -2.36 7.90 -4.55
N GLY A 87 -2.68 8.72 -5.56
CA GLY A 87 -2.94 8.25 -6.92
C GLY A 87 -1.73 7.53 -7.54
N HIS A 88 -0.51 8.03 -7.32
CA HIS A 88 0.71 7.35 -7.76
C HIS A 88 0.91 6.02 -7.05
N LEU A 89 0.60 5.93 -5.74
CA LEU A 89 0.67 4.69 -4.98
C LEU A 89 -0.29 3.63 -5.55
N LEU A 90 -1.55 3.98 -5.78
CA LEU A 90 -2.54 3.06 -6.34
C LEU A 90 -2.21 2.68 -7.80
N GLY A 91 -1.79 3.66 -8.61
CA GLY A 91 -1.31 3.44 -9.97
C GLY A 91 -0.13 2.47 -10.02
N ALA A 92 0.84 2.64 -9.13
CA ALA A 92 1.99 1.75 -8.99
C ALA A 92 1.59 0.32 -8.56
N MET A 93 0.59 0.17 -7.68
CA MET A 93 0.04 -1.15 -7.36
C MET A 93 -0.58 -1.82 -8.59
N LEU A 94 -1.27 -1.05 -9.44
CA LEU A 94 -1.84 -1.55 -10.70
C LEU A 94 -0.75 -1.91 -11.72
N THR A 95 0.36 -1.18 -11.74
CA THR A 95 1.53 -1.45 -12.60
C THR A 95 2.32 -2.67 -12.13
N GLU A 96 2.49 -2.86 -10.83
CA GLU A 96 3.16 -4.06 -10.28
C GLU A 96 2.38 -5.34 -10.62
N GLY A 97 1.05 -5.27 -10.68
CA GLY A 97 0.20 -6.24 -11.37
C GLY A 97 -0.04 -7.60 -10.69
N THR A 98 0.76 -7.97 -9.68
CA THR A 98 0.70 -9.31 -9.06
C THR A 98 0.45 -9.31 -7.55
N ASN A 99 0.18 -8.15 -6.95
CA ASN A 99 -0.09 -7.99 -5.52
C ASN A 99 -1.47 -8.50 -5.08
N LEU A 100 -1.57 -8.83 -3.79
CA LEU A 100 -2.80 -9.32 -3.16
C LEU A 100 -3.93 -8.29 -3.21
N ALA A 101 -3.62 -6.99 -3.11
CA ALA A 101 -4.63 -5.95 -3.18
C ALA A 101 -5.42 -5.97 -4.50
N LEU A 102 -4.78 -6.23 -5.64
CA LEU A 102 -5.51 -6.38 -6.91
C LEU A 102 -6.46 -7.58 -6.92
N HIS A 103 -6.08 -8.68 -6.26
CA HIS A 103 -6.97 -9.85 -6.12
C HIS A 103 -8.17 -9.52 -5.22
N VAL A 104 -7.94 -8.78 -4.13
CA VAL A 104 -9.01 -8.30 -3.26
C VAL A 104 -9.97 -7.39 -4.01
N LEU A 105 -9.47 -6.41 -4.77
CA LEU A 105 -10.30 -5.53 -5.59
C LEU A 105 -11.17 -6.33 -6.59
N ARG A 106 -10.60 -7.32 -7.28
CA ARG A 106 -11.36 -8.20 -8.18
C ARG A 106 -12.42 -9.02 -7.42
N ALA A 107 -12.11 -9.52 -6.24
CA ALA A 107 -13.06 -10.27 -5.41
C ALA A 107 -14.21 -9.38 -4.88
N MET A 108 -13.97 -8.07 -4.79
CA MET A 108 -14.98 -7.06 -4.50
C MET A 108 -15.71 -6.56 -5.77
N GLU A 109 -15.51 -7.23 -6.90
CA GLU A 109 -16.08 -6.87 -8.21
C GLU A 109 -15.65 -5.49 -8.73
N ILE A 110 -14.53 -4.97 -8.23
CA ILE A 110 -13.94 -3.71 -8.68
C ILE A 110 -13.00 -3.98 -9.86
N GLY A 111 -13.40 -3.52 -11.04
CA GLY A 111 -12.64 -3.67 -12.28
C GLY A 111 -11.37 -2.82 -12.30
N LEU A 112 -10.20 -3.45 -12.45
CA LEU A 112 -8.91 -2.74 -12.40
C LEU A 112 -8.74 -1.72 -13.54
N ASP A 113 -9.30 -1.97 -14.72
CA ASP A 113 -9.24 -1.02 -15.82
C ASP A 113 -10.12 0.21 -15.55
N GLN A 114 -11.21 0.05 -14.81
CA GLN A 114 -12.01 1.17 -14.34
C GLN A 114 -11.23 2.00 -13.32
N VAL A 115 -10.56 1.36 -12.36
CA VAL A 115 -9.69 2.06 -11.40
C VAL A 115 -8.60 2.86 -12.12
N ARG A 116 -7.93 2.28 -13.13
CA ARG A 116 -6.92 2.98 -13.94
C ARG A 116 -7.50 4.21 -14.62
N ARG A 117 -8.61 4.05 -15.36
CA ARG A 117 -9.28 5.18 -16.04
C ARG A 117 -9.68 6.28 -15.07
N ASP A 118 -10.13 5.92 -13.87
CA ASP A 118 -10.62 6.90 -12.90
C ASP A 118 -9.44 7.66 -12.28
N LEU A 119 -8.34 6.97 -11.99
CA LEU A 119 -7.09 7.62 -11.58
C LEU A 119 -6.56 8.59 -12.65
N ASP A 120 -6.55 8.18 -13.91
CA ASP A 120 -6.07 9.03 -15.01
C ASP A 120 -6.94 10.28 -15.19
N ARG A 121 -8.26 10.18 -14.94
CA ARG A 121 -9.18 11.33 -14.94
C ARG A 121 -8.98 12.26 -13.75
N HIS A 122 -8.42 11.75 -12.65
CA HIS A 122 -8.20 12.48 -11.42
C HIS A 122 -6.77 12.98 -11.26
N VAL A 123 -5.91 12.93 -12.29
CA VAL A 123 -4.63 13.65 -12.29
C VAL A 123 -4.94 15.15 -12.24
N PRO A 124 -4.72 15.85 -11.10
CA PRO A 124 -4.88 17.28 -11.09
C PRO A 124 -3.80 17.88 -12.00
N PRO A 125 -4.07 18.97 -12.74
CA PRO A 125 -2.98 19.78 -13.27
C PRO A 125 -2.10 20.18 -12.08
N ALA A 126 -0.78 20.13 -12.24
CA ALA A 126 0.18 20.52 -11.21
C ALA A 126 -0.28 21.82 -10.53
N THR A 127 -0.85 21.70 -9.34
CA THR A 127 -1.32 22.86 -8.60
C THR A 127 -0.08 23.58 -8.11
N ASP A 128 0.07 24.83 -8.56
CA ASP A 128 0.84 25.85 -7.86
C ASP A 128 0.62 25.70 -6.34
N PRO A 129 1.66 25.91 -5.51
CA PRO A 129 1.55 25.76 -4.07
C PRO A 129 0.37 26.60 -3.58
N ALA A 130 -0.55 25.95 -2.87
CA ALA A 130 -1.66 26.64 -2.21
C ALA A 130 -1.08 27.81 -1.38
N PRO A 131 -1.65 29.02 -1.47
CA PRO A 131 -1.14 30.17 -0.73
C PRO A 131 -1.22 29.85 0.76
N ALA A 132 -0.07 30.00 1.44
CA ALA A 132 0.00 29.93 2.89
C ALA A 132 -1.05 30.86 3.50
N GLU A 133 -1.86 30.33 4.43
CA GLU A 133 -2.76 31.15 5.21
C GLU A 133 -1.97 32.25 5.93
N PRO A 134 -2.47 33.50 5.97
CA PRO A 134 -1.78 34.59 6.65
C PRO A 134 -1.80 34.33 8.17
N ALA A 135 -0.66 33.92 8.71
CA ALA A 135 -0.43 33.91 10.15
C ALA A 135 -0.42 35.35 10.67
N ASP A 136 -1.22 35.58 11.70
CA ASP A 136 -1.42 36.84 12.40
C ASP A 136 -0.12 37.58 12.70
N ALA A 137 -0.15 38.88 12.39
CA ALA A 137 0.87 39.84 12.74
C ALA A 137 0.82 40.14 14.24
N ASP A 138 1.77 39.62 15.02
CA ASP A 138 2.36 40.33 16.16
C ASP A 138 3.63 39.63 16.67
N ARG A 139 4.80 40.20 16.35
CA ARG A 139 5.94 40.41 17.27
C ARG A 139 7.17 40.96 16.56
N THR A 140 7.50 42.18 16.92
CA THR A 140 8.79 42.87 16.79
C THR A 140 9.94 42.05 17.41
N ASP A 141 11.07 41.86 16.74
CA ASP A 141 12.27 42.71 16.84
C ASP A 141 13.48 42.14 16.03
N ALA A 142 14.31 43.06 15.55
CA ALA A 142 15.57 43.04 14.79
C ALA A 142 16.37 41.75 14.44
N ALA A 143 16.72 41.59 13.15
CA ALA A 143 18.10 41.49 12.59
C ALA A 143 18.08 41.43 11.04
N PRO A 144 19.03 42.04 10.29
CA PRO A 144 19.03 42.01 8.82
C PRO A 144 19.44 40.63 8.26
N PRO A 145 18.90 40.19 7.10
CA PRO A 145 19.25 38.89 6.54
C PRO A 145 20.64 38.92 5.88
N GLU A 146 21.49 37.97 6.26
CA GLU A 146 22.73 37.64 5.55
C GLU A 146 22.42 37.10 4.12
N PRO A 147 23.31 37.32 3.14
CA PRO A 147 23.07 36.90 1.77
C PRO A 147 23.13 35.38 1.64
N ALA A 148 22.11 34.80 0.99
CA ALA A 148 21.98 33.38 0.71
C ALA A 148 23.22 32.82 -0.04
N PRO A 149 23.72 31.62 0.30
CA PRO A 149 24.64 30.93 -0.58
C PRO A 149 23.87 30.40 -1.79
N ALA A 150 24.41 30.72 -2.96
CA ALA A 150 24.01 30.18 -4.24
C ALA A 150 24.41 28.70 -4.32
N ASP A 151 23.43 27.81 -4.20
CA ASP A 151 23.48 26.44 -4.72
C ASP A 151 22.09 26.06 -5.25
N ALA A 152 21.58 26.86 -6.19
CA ALA A 152 20.29 26.70 -6.84
C ALA A 152 20.35 25.85 -8.13
N ALA A 153 21.19 24.80 -8.16
CA ALA A 153 21.37 23.99 -9.37
C ALA A 153 21.34 22.46 -9.18
N ASP A 154 21.02 21.93 -7.99
CA ASP A 154 20.84 20.48 -7.78
C ASP A 154 19.47 20.08 -7.19
N ALA A 155 18.51 21.00 -7.15
CA ALA A 155 17.17 20.78 -6.57
C ALA A 155 16.16 20.09 -7.52
N ALA A 156 16.51 19.88 -8.79
CA ALA A 156 15.58 19.34 -9.81
C ALA A 156 15.45 17.81 -9.80
N GLY A 157 16.32 17.08 -9.09
CA GLY A 157 16.30 15.61 -9.02
C GLY A 157 15.61 15.02 -7.78
N ALA A 158 15.34 15.85 -6.76
CA ALA A 158 14.98 15.41 -5.41
C ALA A 158 13.48 15.51 -5.06
N GLY A 159 12.67 16.25 -5.83
CA GLY A 159 11.26 16.52 -5.49
C GLY A 159 10.41 15.26 -5.34
N SER A 160 10.44 14.37 -6.34
CA SER A 160 9.58 13.18 -6.38
C SER A 160 9.92 12.05 -5.37
N ARG A 161 10.83 12.29 -4.41
CA ARG A 161 11.08 11.36 -3.30
C ARG A 161 10.13 11.57 -2.13
N ARG A 162 9.54 12.77 -1.99
CA ARG A 162 8.67 13.11 -0.86
C ARG A 162 7.26 12.56 -1.07
N LEU A 163 6.63 12.10 0.00
CA LEU A 163 5.20 11.75 -0.01
C LEU A 163 4.37 13.00 0.28
N SER A 164 3.27 13.17 -0.45
CA SER A 164 2.23 14.14 -0.05
C SER A 164 1.63 13.78 1.30
N SER A 165 1.05 14.75 2.03
CA SER A 165 0.44 14.49 3.34
C SER A 165 -0.61 13.35 3.31
N PRO A 166 -1.54 13.28 2.34
CA PRO A 166 -2.47 12.15 2.25
C PRO A 166 -1.78 10.81 1.94
N ALA A 167 -0.68 10.82 1.17
CA ALA A 167 0.07 9.60 0.86
C ALA A 167 0.87 9.09 2.07
N ALA A 168 1.44 10.00 2.85
CA ALA A 168 2.07 9.69 4.12
C ALA A 168 1.05 9.10 5.10
N ASN A 169 -0.10 9.76 5.29
CA ASN A 169 -1.16 9.28 6.19
C ASN A 169 -1.71 7.90 5.76
N ALA A 170 -1.92 7.68 4.46
CA ALA A 170 -2.30 6.36 3.93
C ALA A 170 -1.27 5.26 4.29
N LEU A 171 0.03 5.59 4.29
CA LEU A 171 1.08 4.66 4.68
C LEU A 171 1.10 4.40 6.20
N GLU A 172 0.81 5.41 7.03
CA GLU A 172 0.62 5.22 8.47
C GLU A 172 -0.57 4.31 8.79
N LEU A 173 -1.68 4.55 8.10
CA LEU A 173 -2.89 3.75 8.21
C LEU A 173 -2.59 2.31 7.78
N ALA A 174 -1.82 2.10 6.71
CA ALA A 174 -1.38 0.76 6.30
C ALA A 174 -0.56 0.04 7.38
N VAL A 175 0.35 0.75 8.08
CA VAL A 175 1.09 0.15 9.20
C VAL A 175 0.15 -0.20 10.36
N THR A 176 -0.79 0.69 10.66
CA THR A 176 -1.81 0.46 11.71
C THR A 176 -2.65 -0.77 11.41
N GLU A 177 -3.06 -0.94 10.15
CA GLU A 177 -3.78 -2.10 9.64
C GLU A 177 -2.97 -3.39 9.77
N ALA A 178 -1.68 -3.36 9.42
CA ALA A 178 -0.79 -4.51 9.59
C ALA A 178 -0.68 -4.93 11.06
N ILE A 179 -0.51 -3.98 11.97
CA ILE A 179 -0.44 -4.24 13.41
C ILE A 179 -1.79 -4.80 13.90
N ALA A 180 -2.91 -4.22 13.48
CA ALA A 180 -4.25 -4.66 13.88
C ALA A 180 -4.56 -6.09 13.40
N LEU A 181 -4.00 -6.51 12.26
CA LEU A 181 -4.09 -7.88 11.74
C LEU A 181 -3.04 -8.82 12.34
N GLY A 182 -2.16 -8.34 13.23
CA GLY A 182 -1.12 -9.14 13.87
C GLY A 182 0.07 -9.48 12.95
N HIS A 183 0.26 -8.72 11.88
CA HIS A 183 1.33 -8.93 10.93
C HIS A 183 2.59 -8.12 11.28
N ASN A 184 3.74 -8.78 11.19
CA ASN A 184 5.06 -8.16 11.41
C ASN A 184 5.68 -7.62 10.10
N TYR A 185 4.86 -7.42 9.09
CA TYR A 185 5.24 -6.92 7.77
C TYR A 185 4.13 -6.05 7.20
N VAL A 186 4.49 -5.17 6.25
CA VAL A 186 3.53 -4.31 5.54
C VAL A 186 3.53 -4.67 4.06
N GLY A 187 2.53 -5.44 3.67
CA GLY A 187 2.23 -5.81 2.28
C GLY A 187 1.30 -4.83 1.56
N CYS A 188 1.05 -5.08 0.28
CA CYS A 188 0.19 -4.22 -0.54
C CYS A 188 -1.29 -4.29 -0.12
N GLU A 189 -1.72 -5.37 0.51
CA GLU A 189 -3.05 -5.50 1.12
C GLU A 189 -3.25 -4.51 2.27
N HIS A 190 -2.22 -4.24 3.05
CA HIS A 190 -2.28 -3.20 4.09
C HIS A 190 -2.26 -1.81 3.47
N LEU A 191 -1.43 -1.62 2.44
CA LEU A 191 -1.39 -0.37 1.68
C LEU A 191 -2.77 -0.06 1.06
N LEU A 192 -3.48 -1.06 0.54
CA LEU A 192 -4.85 -0.90 0.06
C LEU A 192 -5.78 -0.40 1.17
N LEU A 193 -5.72 -1.01 2.35
CA LEU A 193 -6.55 -0.59 3.48
C LEU A 193 -6.25 0.84 3.91
N GLY A 194 -4.97 1.21 3.96
CA GLY A 194 -4.54 2.58 4.22
C GLY A 194 -5.05 3.57 3.18
N LEU A 195 -4.92 3.26 1.89
CA LEU A 195 -5.41 4.11 0.79
C LEU A 195 -6.93 4.28 0.80
N VAL A 196 -7.69 3.24 1.15
CA VAL A 196 -9.16 3.31 1.25
C VAL A 196 -9.62 4.11 2.48
N ALA A 197 -8.88 4.00 3.58
CA ALA A 197 -9.17 4.71 4.82
C ALA A 197 -8.78 6.20 4.77
N GLU A 198 -7.82 6.57 3.91
CA GLU A 198 -7.39 7.95 3.70
C GLU A 198 -8.54 8.84 3.20
N PRO A 199 -8.97 9.85 3.97
CA PRO A 199 -10.12 10.67 3.61
C PRO A 199 -9.88 11.56 2.39
N ASP A 200 -8.69 12.15 2.27
CA ASP A 200 -8.45 13.27 1.34
C ASP A 200 -7.64 12.86 0.10
N GLY A 201 -7.22 11.59 0.04
CA GLY A 201 -6.42 11.07 -1.07
C GLY A 201 -7.26 10.71 -2.30
N THR A 202 -6.76 11.09 -3.49
CA THR A 202 -7.31 10.69 -4.79
C THR A 202 -7.58 9.18 -4.90
N ALA A 203 -6.65 8.34 -4.43
CA ALA A 203 -6.85 6.88 -4.47
C ALA A 203 -8.06 6.45 -3.63
N GLY A 204 -8.19 6.98 -2.41
CA GLY A 204 -9.31 6.67 -1.52
C GLY A 204 -10.64 7.16 -2.09
N GLN A 205 -10.66 8.32 -2.75
CA GLN A 205 -11.85 8.82 -3.45
C GLN A 205 -12.26 7.90 -4.61
N VAL A 206 -11.32 7.53 -5.50
CA VAL A 206 -11.58 6.62 -6.62
C VAL A 206 -12.08 5.26 -6.13
N LEU A 207 -11.39 4.67 -5.16
CA LEU A 207 -11.73 3.35 -4.62
C LEU A 207 -13.11 3.36 -3.96
N ARG A 208 -13.43 4.37 -3.14
CA ARG A 208 -14.75 4.50 -2.49
C ARG A 208 -15.86 4.78 -3.49
N ALA A 209 -15.61 5.59 -4.52
CA ALA A 209 -16.57 5.81 -5.61
C ALA A 209 -16.91 4.51 -6.36
N LEU A 210 -15.99 3.55 -6.38
CA LEU A 210 -16.19 2.22 -6.96
C LEU A 210 -16.68 1.17 -5.95
N GLY A 211 -17.07 1.59 -4.73
CA GLY A 211 -17.67 0.71 -3.72
C GLY A 211 -16.68 0.06 -2.74
N ALA A 212 -15.39 0.43 -2.77
CA ALA A 212 -14.42 -0.03 -1.76
C ALA A 212 -14.59 0.74 -0.45
N GLU A 213 -15.50 0.30 0.41
CA GLU A 213 -15.65 0.87 1.75
C GLU A 213 -14.60 0.29 2.73
N PRO A 214 -14.01 1.10 3.64
CA PRO A 214 -12.95 0.64 4.54
C PRO A 214 -13.26 -0.67 5.29
N ARG A 215 -14.48 -0.79 5.82
CA ARG A 215 -14.90 -1.98 6.57
C ARG A 215 -15.05 -3.22 5.68
N LEU A 216 -15.62 -3.05 4.48
CA LEU A 216 -15.82 -4.15 3.53
C LEU A 216 -14.48 -4.61 2.93
N THR A 217 -13.63 -3.66 2.57
CA THR A 217 -12.27 -3.93 2.08
C THR A 217 -11.45 -4.68 3.13
N ARG A 218 -11.51 -4.28 4.40
CA ARG A 218 -10.83 -5.00 5.50
C ARG A 218 -11.32 -6.44 5.61
N ARG A 219 -12.63 -6.68 5.56
CA ARG A 219 -13.20 -8.04 5.58
C ARG A 219 -12.72 -8.88 4.38
N ALA A 220 -12.69 -8.30 3.19
CA ALA A 220 -12.22 -8.97 1.99
C ALA A 220 -10.72 -9.32 2.07
N VAL A 221 -9.89 -8.41 2.59
CA VAL A 221 -8.47 -8.68 2.86
C VAL A 221 -8.30 -9.83 3.85
N SER A 222 -9.02 -9.79 4.99
CA SER A 222 -8.96 -10.88 5.98
C SER A 222 -9.39 -12.24 5.39
N ALA A 223 -10.45 -12.26 4.58
CA ALA A 223 -10.91 -13.47 3.91
C ALA A 223 -9.87 -14.01 2.90
N ALA A 224 -9.28 -13.13 2.08
CA ALA A 224 -8.27 -13.52 1.11
C ALA A 224 -7.00 -14.08 1.78
N LEU A 225 -6.57 -13.48 2.89
CA LEU A 225 -5.44 -13.96 3.69
C LEU A 225 -5.73 -15.32 4.34
N ALA A 226 -6.92 -15.50 4.91
CA ALA A 226 -7.33 -16.79 5.49
C ALA A 226 -7.36 -17.91 4.43
N GLY A 227 -7.88 -17.59 3.23
CA GLY A 227 -7.88 -18.51 2.09
C GLY A 227 -6.47 -18.87 1.61
N TYR A 228 -5.55 -17.89 1.59
CA TYR A 228 -4.15 -18.13 1.21
C TYR A 228 -3.42 -19.04 2.21
N VAL A 229 -3.65 -18.87 3.51
CA VAL A 229 -3.10 -19.75 4.55
C VAL A 229 -3.60 -21.19 4.38
N HIS A 230 -4.90 -21.36 4.12
CA HIS A 230 -5.50 -22.69 3.87
C HIS A 230 -4.94 -23.35 2.61
N LEU A 231 -4.83 -22.61 1.50
CA LEU A 231 -4.28 -23.12 0.25
C LEU A 231 -2.80 -23.50 0.39
N ARG A 232 -2.01 -22.68 1.08
CA ARG A 232 -0.59 -22.98 1.33
C ARG A 232 -0.43 -24.20 2.24
N ALA A 233 -1.21 -24.30 3.32
CA ALA A 233 -1.21 -25.46 4.19
C ALA A 233 -1.55 -26.73 3.41
N ASN A 234 -2.63 -26.72 2.61
CA ASN A 234 -3.02 -27.86 1.78
C ASN A 234 -1.98 -28.20 0.71
N THR A 235 -1.37 -27.20 0.06
CA THR A 235 -0.33 -27.42 -0.96
C THR A 235 0.95 -27.99 -0.35
N GLN A 236 1.35 -27.52 0.83
CA GLN A 236 2.50 -28.04 1.57
C GLN A 236 2.24 -29.44 2.11
N GLN A 237 1.01 -29.72 2.55
CA GLN A 237 0.59 -31.04 3.02
C GLN A 237 0.47 -32.04 1.86
N ALA A 238 -0.02 -31.61 0.69
CA ALA A 238 0.00 -32.37 -0.55
C ALA A 238 1.43 -32.63 -1.05
N ALA A 239 2.33 -31.63 -0.98
CA ALA A 239 3.74 -31.80 -1.33
C ALA A 239 4.49 -32.72 -0.35
N ALA A 240 4.13 -32.71 0.93
CA ALA A 240 4.69 -33.61 1.94
C ALA A 240 4.15 -35.05 1.84
N SER A 241 2.96 -35.23 1.25
CA SER A 241 2.31 -36.54 1.07
C SER A 241 2.56 -37.14 -0.32
N ALA A 242 3.07 -36.34 -1.27
CA ALA A 242 3.38 -36.80 -2.61
C ALA A 242 4.79 -37.44 -2.67
N PRO A 243 4.96 -38.61 -3.31
CA PRO A 243 6.28 -39.13 -3.58
C PRO A 243 7.06 -38.14 -4.45
N ALA A 244 8.34 -37.92 -4.14
CA ALA A 244 9.20 -37.02 -4.91
C ALA A 244 9.11 -37.37 -6.41
N PRO A 245 8.78 -36.41 -7.29
CA PRO A 245 8.61 -36.70 -8.71
C PRO A 245 9.93 -37.22 -9.27
N ALA A 246 9.87 -38.30 -10.04
CA ALA A 246 11.03 -38.84 -10.72
C ALA A 246 11.66 -37.74 -11.62
N PRO A 247 12.99 -37.65 -11.74
CA PRO A 247 13.63 -36.65 -12.58
C PRO A 247 13.05 -36.72 -14.00
N GLY A 248 12.46 -35.61 -14.47
CA GLY A 248 11.77 -35.49 -15.77
C GLY A 248 10.23 -35.43 -15.70
N GLN A 249 9.59 -35.93 -14.64
CA GLN A 249 8.11 -35.90 -14.52
C GLN A 249 7.54 -34.49 -14.44
N ALA A 250 8.18 -33.59 -13.67
CA ALA A 250 7.74 -32.19 -13.57
C ALA A 250 7.80 -31.47 -14.94
N GLN A 251 8.79 -31.80 -15.76
CA GLN A 251 8.98 -31.23 -17.09
C GLN A 251 7.97 -31.80 -18.09
N GLN A 252 7.65 -33.09 -17.99
CA GLN A 252 6.57 -33.71 -18.76
C GLN A 252 5.20 -33.15 -18.37
N LEU A 253 4.90 -33.02 -17.09
CA LEU A 253 3.62 -32.47 -16.62
C LEU A 253 3.44 -31.02 -17.07
N ALA A 254 4.51 -30.20 -16.96
CA ALA A 254 4.50 -28.83 -17.46
C ALA A 254 4.33 -28.76 -18.99
N ALA A 255 4.93 -29.69 -19.75
CA ALA A 255 4.76 -29.76 -21.19
C ALA A 255 3.32 -30.17 -21.57
N LEU A 256 2.73 -31.13 -20.86
CA LEU A 256 1.34 -31.57 -21.06
C LEU A 256 0.35 -30.44 -20.74
N LEU A 257 0.47 -29.80 -19.57
CA LEU A 257 -0.35 -28.65 -19.19
C LEU A 257 -0.24 -27.49 -20.19
N LYS A 258 0.97 -27.18 -20.66
CA LYS A 258 1.20 -26.16 -21.68
C LYS A 258 0.53 -26.51 -23.01
N THR A 259 0.46 -27.78 -23.35
CA THR A 259 -0.14 -28.26 -24.61
C THR A 259 -1.66 -28.24 -24.51
N GLU A 260 -2.20 -28.66 -23.37
CA GLU A 260 -3.64 -28.64 -23.10
C GLU A 260 -4.18 -27.21 -23.07
N LEU A 261 -3.50 -26.32 -22.33
CA LEU A 261 -3.87 -24.91 -22.24
C LEU A 261 -3.84 -24.22 -23.63
N LYS A 262 -2.85 -24.54 -24.47
CA LYS A 262 -2.80 -24.03 -25.85
C LYS A 262 -3.97 -24.54 -26.70
N THR A 263 -4.38 -25.78 -26.49
CA THR A 263 -5.47 -26.41 -27.24
C THR A 263 -6.81 -25.78 -26.89
N GLU A 264 -7.05 -25.56 -25.59
CA GLU A 264 -8.25 -24.90 -25.07
C GLU A 264 -8.33 -23.42 -25.46
N LEU A 265 -7.20 -22.71 -25.52
CA LEU A 265 -7.19 -21.28 -25.87
C LEU A 265 -7.24 -21.02 -27.38
N ARG A 266 -6.90 -21.99 -28.24
CA ARG A 266 -6.93 -21.86 -29.70
C ARG A 266 -8.24 -21.28 -30.27
N PRO A 267 -9.45 -21.77 -29.93
CA PRO A 267 -10.70 -21.23 -30.48
C PRO A 267 -10.94 -19.76 -30.10
N ILE A 268 -10.41 -19.31 -28.95
CA ILE A 268 -10.51 -17.91 -28.51
C ILE A 268 -9.58 -17.03 -29.36
N VAL A 269 -8.34 -17.49 -29.59
CA VAL A 269 -7.37 -16.79 -30.44
C VAL A 269 -7.89 -16.66 -31.87
N GLU A 270 -8.40 -17.75 -32.47
CA GLU A 270 -8.98 -17.72 -33.83
C GLU A 270 -10.22 -16.82 -33.94
N ARG A 271 -10.96 -16.62 -32.85
CA ARG A 271 -12.09 -15.68 -32.81
C ARG A 271 -11.60 -14.23 -32.71
N LEU A 272 -10.57 -13.97 -31.92
CA LEU A 272 -9.93 -12.65 -31.81
C LEU A 272 -9.31 -12.23 -33.15
N GLU A 273 -8.55 -13.10 -33.81
CA GLU A 273 -7.95 -12.83 -35.12
C GLU A 273 -9.02 -12.52 -36.18
N ARG A 274 -10.14 -13.24 -36.16
CA ARG A 274 -11.29 -12.93 -37.04
C ARG A 274 -11.88 -11.56 -36.74
N LEU A 275 -12.07 -11.21 -35.47
CA LEU A 275 -12.60 -9.90 -35.08
C LEU A 275 -11.66 -8.77 -35.51
N GLU A 276 -10.36 -8.90 -35.26
CA GLU A 276 -9.33 -7.93 -35.65
C GLU A 276 -9.28 -7.72 -37.17
N ALA A 277 -9.43 -8.79 -37.95
CA ALA A 277 -9.50 -8.71 -39.42
C ALA A 277 -10.76 -7.99 -39.91
N HIS A 278 -11.89 -8.09 -39.20
CA HIS A 278 -13.13 -7.39 -39.55
C HIS A 278 -13.13 -5.92 -39.12
N THR A 279 -12.41 -5.58 -38.04
CA THR A 279 -12.33 -4.19 -37.53
C THR A 279 -11.15 -3.39 -38.12
N GLY A 280 -10.31 -4.00 -38.97
CA GLY A 280 -9.17 -3.33 -39.58
C GLY A 280 -8.06 -2.94 -38.59
N LEU A 281 -7.98 -3.63 -37.44
CA LEU A 281 -7.06 -3.32 -36.34
C LEU A 281 -5.71 -4.04 -36.44
N ARG A 282 -5.41 -4.66 -37.59
CA ARG A 282 -4.06 -5.16 -37.86
C ARG A 282 -3.16 -4.01 -38.34
N PRO A 283 -1.91 -3.89 -37.87
CA PRO A 283 -0.93 -3.01 -38.49
C PRO A 283 -0.65 -3.40 -39.95
#